data_AF-X1DAX9-F1
#
_entry.id   AF-X1DAX9-F1
#
_cell.length_a   1.000
_cell.length_b   1.000
_cell.length_c   1.000
_cell.angle_alpha   90.00
_cell.angle_beta   90.00
_cell.angle_gamma   90.00
#
_symmetry.space_group_name_H-M   'P 1'
#
loop_
_entity.id
_entity.type
_entity.pdbx_description
1 polymer ?
#
loop_
_entity_poly.entity_id
_entity_poly.type
_entity_poly.pdbx_seq_one_letter_code
_entity_poly.pdbx_strand_id
1 'polypeptide(L)' 'MSDLRDKPDIVFDNTTSIHELESRIDKTYRQFLEFIYTNVEDFRTLLRVRDSIVLLEQMADRVHDIADIIRVLLYQ' A
#
# COMPACT_ATOMS: atom_id res chain seq x y z
N MET A 1 6.14 15.72 25.45
CA MET A 1 5.81 14.97 24.22
C MET A 1 5.01 13.77 24.66
N SER A 2 3.72 13.65 24.27
CA SER A 2 2.97 12.42 24.55
C SER A 2 3.51 11.33 23.65
N ASP A 3 4.05 10.27 24.23
CA ASP A 3 4.59 9.15 23.46
C ASP A 3 3.42 8.41 22.78
N LEU A 4 3.59 7.95 21.54
CA LEU A 4 2.55 7.18 20.83
C LEU A 4 2.27 5.85 21.54
N ARG A 5 3.24 5.37 22.34
CA ARG A 5 3.07 4.24 23.27
C ARG A 5 1.94 4.44 24.28
N ASP A 6 1.67 5.68 24.69
CA ASP A 6 0.66 5.97 25.71
C ASP A 6 -0.75 6.08 25.11
N LYS A 7 -0.91 5.87 23.79
CA LYS A 7 -2.16 6.04 23.04
C LYS A 7 -2.41 4.87 22.08
N PRO A 8 -2.60 3.64 22.59
CA PRO A 8 -2.77 2.44 21.77
C PRO A 8 -3.95 2.55 20.80
N ASP A 9 -5.06 3.17 21.21
CA ASP A 9 -6.25 3.36 20.36
C ASP A 9 -5.94 4.20 19.11
N ILE A 10 -5.15 5.26 19.24
CA ILE A 10 -4.76 6.09 18.09
C ILE A 10 -3.88 5.29 17.12
N VAL A 11 -2.99 4.44 17.65
CA VAL A 11 -2.13 3.62 16.80
C VAL A 11 -2.94 2.52 16.11
N PHE A 12 -3.95 1.95 16.78
CA PHE A 12 -4.89 1.02 16.19
C PHE A 12 -5.67 1.65 15.03
N ASP A 13 -6.22 2.85 15.23
CA ASP A 13 -7.00 3.55 14.20
C ASP A 13 -6.12 3.92 13.00
N ASN A 14 -4.89 4.38 13.25
CA ASN A 14 -3.93 4.71 12.19
C ASN A 14 -3.52 3.47 11.39
N THR A 15 -3.18 2.37 12.06
CA THR A 15 -2.76 1.12 11.37
C THR A 15 -3.92 0.51 10.59
N THR A 16 -5.15 0.58 11.12
CA THR A 16 -6.36 0.18 10.40
C THR A 16 -6.60 1.04 9.16
N SER A 17 -6.44 2.36 9.28
CA SER A 17 -6.54 3.28 8.13
C SER A 17 -5.48 2.99 7.05
N ILE A 18 -4.26 2.60 7.46
CA ILE A 18 -3.20 2.19 6.52
C ILE A 18 -3.61 0.91 5.77
N HIS A 19 -4.16 -0.08 6.46
CA HIS A 19 -4.66 -1.32 5.84
C HIS A 19 -5.78 -1.03 4.81
N GLU A 20 -6.73 -0.16 5.14
CA GLU A 20 -7.78 0.25 4.22
C GLU A 20 -7.24 0.98 2.98
N LEU A 21 -6.19 1.79 3.14
CA LEU A 21 -5.52 2.45 2.02
C LEU A 21 -4.77 1.46 1.14
N GLU A 22 -4.04 0.51 1.73
CA GLU A 22 -3.36 -0.57 1.00
C GLU A 22 -4.36 -1.36 0.16
N SER A 23 -5.50 -1.77 0.72
CA SER A 23 -6.53 -2.52 -0.01
C SER A 23 -7.12 -1.73 -1.19
N ARG A 24 -7.21 -0.40 -1.06
CA ARG A 24 -7.63 0.48 -2.17
C ARG A 24 -6.55 0.60 -3.24
N ILE A 25 -5.28 0.60 -2.84
CA ILE A 25 -4.14 0.66 -3.75
C ILE A 25 -4.07 -0.64 -4.56
N ASP A 26 -4.11 -1.82 -3.92
CA ASP A 26 -4.09 -3.13 -4.61
C ASP A 26 -5.23 -3.25 -5.64
N LYS A 27 -6.45 -2.85 -5.25
CA LYS A 27 -7.59 -2.83 -6.18
C LYS A 27 -7.34 -1.91 -7.38
N THR A 28 -6.80 -0.72 -7.13
CA THR A 28 -6.51 0.26 -8.18
C THR A 28 -5.39 -0.23 -9.10
N TYR A 29 -4.36 -0.85 -8.52
CA TYR A 29 -3.25 -1.48 -9.24
C TYR A 29 -3.77 -2.55 -10.21
N ARG A 30 -4.63 -3.47 -9.74
CA ARG A 30 -5.22 -4.52 -10.59
C ARG A 30 -6.04 -3.94 -11.74
N GLN A 31 -6.90 -2.97 -11.45
CA GLN A 31 -7.71 -2.30 -12.48
C GLN A 31 -6.85 -1.58 -13.51
N PHE A 32 -5.79 -0.91 -13.05
CA PHE A 32 -4.90 -0.19 -13.95
C PHE A 32 -4.01 -1.13 -14.77
N LEU A 33 -3.58 -2.25 -14.19
CA LEU A 33 -2.84 -3.31 -14.89
C LEU A 33 -3.67 -3.91 -16.03
N GLU A 34 -4.93 -4.22 -15.77
CA GLU A 34 -5.88 -4.70 -16.79
C GLU A 34 -6.08 -3.65 -17.90
N PHE A 35 -6.24 -2.38 -17.51
CA PHE A 35 -6.37 -1.28 -18.46
C PHE A 35 -5.16 -1.18 -19.39
N ILE A 36 -3.93 -1.19 -18.86
CA ILE A 36 -2.73 -1.03 -19.71
C ILE A 36 -2.51 -2.23 -20.63
N TYR A 37 -2.81 -3.45 -20.18
CA TYR A 37 -2.68 -4.64 -21.02
C TYR A 37 -3.72 -4.70 -22.15
N THR A 38 -4.88 -4.07 -21.95
CA THR A 38 -5.93 -4.03 -22.96
C THR A 38 -5.75 -2.88 -23.96
N ASN A 39 -5.21 -1.74 -23.51
CA ASN A 39 -5.27 -0.49 -24.28
C ASN A 39 -3.91 0.02 -24.78
N VAL A 40 -2.78 -0.51 -24.31
CA VAL A 40 -1.44 -0.05 -24.73
C VAL A 40 -0.83 -1.05 -25.70
N GLU A 41 -0.80 -0.69 -26.98
CA GLU A 41 -0.22 -1.54 -28.02
C GLU A 41 1.31 -1.44 -28.10
N ASP A 42 1.88 -0.26 -27.78
CA ASP A 42 3.33 -0.08 -27.77
C ASP A 42 3.96 -0.82 -26.60
N PHE A 43 4.66 -1.91 -26.91
CA PHE A 43 5.27 -2.80 -25.93
C PHE A 43 6.24 -2.07 -24.99
N ARG A 44 7.02 -1.10 -25.48
CA ARG A 44 7.97 -0.37 -24.64
C ARG A 44 7.26 0.52 -23.62
N THR A 45 6.21 1.21 -24.04
CA THR A 45 5.37 2.03 -23.16
C THR A 45 4.67 1.16 -22.14
N LEU A 46 4.09 0.02 -22.56
CA LEU A 46 3.45 -0.94 -21.68
C LEU A 46 4.41 -1.40 -20.58
N LEU A 47 5.62 -1.85 -20.93
CA LEU A 47 6.60 -2.31 -19.95
C LEU A 47 6.97 -1.21 -18.96
N ARG A 48 7.25 0.01 -19.45
CA ARG A 48 7.64 1.15 -18.59
C ARG A 48 6.54 1.53 -17.60
N VAL A 49 5.30 1.58 -18.07
CA VAL A 49 4.15 1.91 -17.21
C VAL A 49 3.91 0.79 -16.20
N ARG A 50 3.89 -0.47 -16.65
CA ARG A 50 3.79 -1.65 -15.78
C ARG A 50 4.85 -1.62 -14.68
N ASP A 51 6.11 -1.42 -15.01
CA ASP A 51 7.19 -1.44 -14.02
C ASP A 51 7.04 -0.30 -13.01
N SER A 52 6.59 0.87 -13.47
CA SER A 52 6.34 2.01 -12.58
C SER A 52 5.21 1.72 -11.58
N ILE A 53 4.10 1.10 -12.02
CA ILE A 53 2.97 0.80 -11.13
C ILE A 53 3.23 -0.37 -10.21
N VAL A 54 4.02 -1.37 -10.64
CA VAL A 54 4.48 -2.46 -9.77
C VAL A 54 5.33 -1.92 -8.63
N LEU A 55 6.20 -0.93 -8.91
CA LEU A 55 6.98 -0.28 -7.86
C LEU A 55 6.11 0.47 -6.86
N LEU A 56 5.04 1.15 -7.32
CA LEU A 56 4.10 1.84 -6.42
C LEU A 56 3.35 0.86 -5.52
N GLU A 57 2.90 -0.27 -6.06
CA GLU A 57 2.25 -1.34 -5.30
C GLU A 57 3.17 -1.88 -4.21
N GLN A 58 4.41 -2.22 -4.57
CA GLN A 58 5.42 -2.69 -3.62
C GLN A 58 5.77 -1.67 -2.54
N MET A 59 5.66 -0.37 -2.84
CA MET A 59 5.86 0.67 -1.84
C MET A 59 4.69 0.73 -0.85
N ALA A 60 3.46 0.59 -1.31
CA ALA A 60 2.28 0.56 -0.46
C ALA A 60 2.30 -0.65 0.48
N ASP A 61 2.63 -1.83 -0.05
CA ASP A 61 2.78 -3.07 0.73
C ASP A 61 3.82 -2.93 1.85
N ARG A 62 4.98 -2.32 1.56
CA ARG A 62 6.00 -2.05 2.60
C ARG A 62 5.52 -1.10 3.70
N VAL A 63 4.69 -0.12 3.36
CA VAL A 63 4.10 0.80 4.36
C VAL A 63 3.12 0.02 5.25
N HIS A 64 2.35 -0.89 4.66
CA HIS A 64 1.48 -1.79 5.37
C HIS A 64 2.25 -2.74 6.31
N ASP A 65 3.35 -3.35 5.86
CA ASP A 65 4.22 -4.17 6.70
C ASP A 65 4.75 -3.41 7.93
N ILE A 66 5.14 -2.15 7.75
CA ILE A 66 5.61 -1.29 8.85
C ILE A 66 4.47 -1.04 9.85
N ALA A 67 3.25 -0.80 9.36
CA ALA A 67 2.07 -0.60 10.21
C ALA A 67 1.76 -1.86 11.04
N ASP A 68 1.86 -3.04 10.43
CA ASP A 68 1.68 -4.32 11.12
C ASP A 68 2.74 -4.55 12.19
N ILE A 69 4.01 -4.23 11.91
CA ILE A 69 5.08 -4.31 12.92
C ILE A 69 4.79 -3.38 14.10
N ILE A 70 4.37 -2.13 13.85
CA ILE A 70 4.01 -1.17 14.90
C ILE A 70 2.87 -1.73 15.76
N ARG A 71 1.86 -2.34 15.13
CA ARG A 71 0.73 -2.96 15.82
C ARG A 71 1.17 -4.12 16.70
N VAL A 72 2.02 -5.02 16.19
CA VAL A 72 2.56 -6.14 16.97
C VAL A 72 3.35 -5.64 18.19
N LEU A 73 4.18 -4.60 18.04
CA LEU A 73 5.02 -4.10 19.13
C LEU A 73 4.24 -3.41 20.27
N LEU A 74 3.03 -2.92 20.01
CA LEU A 74 2.20 -2.24 21.03
C LEU A 74 1.21 -3.16 21.74
N TYR A 75 0.87 -4.30 21.14
CA TYR A 75 -0.12 -5.24 21.67
C TYR A 75 0.49 -6.58 22.17
N GLN A 76 1.82 -6.62 22.36
CA GLN A 76 2.50 -7.63 23.18
C GLN A 76 2.39 -7.30 24.67
#